data_AF-A0A1S6H2D5-F1
#
_entry.id   AF-A0A1S6H2D5-F1
#
_cell.length_a   1.000
_cell.length_b   1.000
_cell.length_c   1.000
_cell.angle_alpha   90.00
_cell.angle_beta   90.00
_cell.angle_gamma   90.00
#
_symmetry.space_group_name_H-M   'P 1'
#
loop_
_entity.id
_entity.type
_entity.pdbx_description
1 polymer ?
#
loop_
_entity_poly.entity_id
_entity_poly.type
_entity_poly.pdbx_seq_one_letter_code
_entity_poly.pdbx_strand_id
1 'polypeptide(L)' 'MLVEIKQKGFKCERCGHEWVPHDIKQEPTVCPKCKSPYWNKPRQKKG' A
#
# COMPACT_ATOMS: atom_id res chain seq x y z
N MET A 1 -1.68 -31.47 -1.64
CA MET A 1 -0.44 -30.75 -1.98
C MET A 1 -0.73 -29.27 -1.79
N LEU A 2 -0.01 -28.59 -0.89
CA LEU A 2 -0.18 -27.15 -0.66
C LEU A 2 0.90 -26.39 -1.43
N VAL A 3 0.53 -25.27 -2.05
CA VAL A 3 1.44 -24.42 -2.82
C VAL A 3 1.33 -22.99 -2.30
N GLU A 4 2.47 -22.36 -2.06
CA GLU A 4 2.56 -20.96 -1.63
C GLU A 4 2.58 -20.04 -2.85
N ILE A 5 1.67 -19.06 -2.88
CA ILE A 5 1.59 -18.05 -3.95
C ILE A 5 2.07 -16.70 -3.37
N LYS A 6 3.14 -16.14 -3.95
CA LYS A 6 3.67 -14.81 -3.59
C LYS A 6 3.14 -13.77 -4.57
N GLN A 7 2.48 -12.72 -4.06
CA GLN A 7 1.92 -11.62 -4.87
C GLN A 7 2.48 -10.27 -4.42
N LYS A 8 2.66 -9.35 -5.38
CA LYS A 8 3.11 -7.98 -5.10
C LYS A 8 1.92 -7.14 -4.60
N GLY A 9 2.15 -6.31 -3.59
CA GLY A 9 1.16 -5.41 -3.03
C GLY A 9 1.79 -4.08 -2.61
N PHE A 10 0.95 -3.18 -2.09
CA PHE A 10 1.33 -1.87 -1.60
C PHE A 10 1.06 -1.76 -0.11
N LYS A 11 1.86 -0.95 0.56
CA LYS A 11 1.73 -0.64 1.99
C LYS A 11 1.63 0.87 2.18
N CYS A 12 0.70 1.30 3.02
CA CYS A 12 0.55 2.70 3.38
C CYS A 12 1.47 3.04 4.56
N GLU A 13 2.46 3.88 4.31
CA GLU A 13 3.43 4.40 5.28
C GLU A 13 2.81 5.31 6.36
N ARG A 14 1.51 5.62 6.24
CA ARG A 14 0.78 6.47 7.21
C ARG A 14 -0.11 5.69 8.16
N CYS A 15 -0.85 4.71 7.66
CA CYS A 15 -1.81 3.94 8.46
C CYS A 15 -1.45 2.46 8.60
N GLY A 16 -0.37 2.01 7.92
CA GLY A 16 0.11 0.64 7.94
C GLY A 16 -0.73 -0.36 7.15
N HIS A 17 -1.77 0.08 6.43
CA HIS A 17 -2.61 -0.82 5.66
C HIS A 17 -1.86 -1.41 4.47
N GLU A 18 -1.98 -2.72 4.28
CA GLU A 18 -1.40 -3.47 3.17
C GLU A 18 -2.54 -3.93 2.26
N TRP A 19 -2.39 -3.76 0.95
CA TRP A 19 -3.38 -4.19 -0.03
C TRP A 19 -2.71 -4.68 -1.31
N VAL A 20 -3.42 -5.56 -2.01
CA VAL A 20 -3.00 -6.09 -3.30
C VAL A 20 -3.84 -5.42 -4.38
N PRO A 21 -3.24 -4.67 -5.31
CA PRO A 21 -3.97 -4.04 -6.40
C PRO A 21 -4.43 -5.10 -7.41
N HIS A 22 -5.52 -4.81 -8.12
CA HIS A 22 -5.94 -5.62 -9.26
C HIS A 22 -4.96 -5.53 -10.44
N ASP A 23 -4.43 -4.33 -10.69
CA ASP A 23 -3.42 -4.08 -11.72
C ASP A 23 -2.13 -3.58 -11.06
N ILE A 24 -1.09 -4.41 -11.06
CA ILE A 24 0.20 -4.05 -10.46
C ILE A 24 0.95 -2.99 -11.27
N LYS A 25 0.58 -2.77 -12.54
CA LYS A 25 1.18 -1.72 -13.38
C LYS A 25 0.64 -0.34 -13.01
N GLN A 26 -0.53 -0.28 -12.38
CA GLN A 26 -1.13 0.97 -11.94
C GLN A 26 -0.82 1.19 -10.46
N GLU A 27 0.05 2.17 -10.20
CA GLU A 27 0.28 2.62 -8.83
C GLU A 27 -1.00 3.26 -8.27
N PRO A 28 -1.41 2.89 -7.05
CA PRO A 28 -2.59 3.46 -6.43
C PRO A 28 -2.36 4.95 -6.21
N THR A 29 -3.37 5.76 -6.53
CA THR A 29 -3.33 7.21 -6.26
C THR A 29 -3.61 7.53 -4.80
N VAL A 30 -4.35 6.66 -4.09
CA VAL A 30 -4.74 6.84 -2.69
C VAL A 30 -4.72 5.53 -1.92
N CYS A 31 -4.49 5.59 -0.60
CA CYS A 31 -4.69 4.43 0.27
C CYS A 31 -6.20 4.11 0.37
N PRO A 32 -6.64 2.85 0.16
CA PRO A 32 -8.06 2.49 0.23
C PRO A 32 -8.65 2.61 1.66
N LYS A 33 -7.81 2.47 2.70
CA LYS A 33 -8.24 2.55 4.10
C LYS A 33 -8.37 3.99 4.61
N CYS A 34 -7.31 4.79 4.51
CA CYS A 34 -7.29 6.15 5.07
C CYS A 34 -7.52 7.25 4.03
N LYS A 35 -7.69 6.89 2.76
CA LYS A 35 -7.90 7.82 1.61
C LYS A 35 -6.78 8.85 1.42
N SER A 36 -5.62 8.65 2.03
CA SER A 36 -4.48 9.55 1.89
C SER A 36 -3.82 9.34 0.52
N PRO A 37 -3.62 10.38 -0.29
CA PRO A 37 -2.84 10.28 -1.53
C PRO A 37 -1.35 10.03 -1.26
N TYR A 38 -0.85 10.47 -0.11
CA TYR A 38 0.54 10.27 0.32
C TYR A 38 0.74 8.94 1.05
N TRP A 39 0.11 7.86 0.56
CA TRP A 39 0.23 6.55 1.17
C TRP A 39 1.65 6.00 1.09
N ASN A 40 2.39 6.36 0.04
CA ASN A 40 3.78 5.97 -0.21
C ASN A 40 4.80 6.90 0.44
N LYS A 41 4.37 7.86 1.28
CA LYS A 41 5.27 8.80 1.93
C LYS A 41 5.14 8.70 3.45
N PRO A 42 6.26 8.52 4.18
CA PRO A 42 6.24 8.58 5.63
C PRO A 42 5.80 9.97 6.09
N ARG A 43 5.15 10.04 7.25
CA ARG A 43 4.86 11.34 7.87
C ARG A 43 6.17 11.97 8.29
N GLN A 44 6.47 13.17 7.78
CA GLN A 44 7.56 13.97 8.31
C GLN A 44 7.25 14.26 9.79
N LYS A 45 8.05 13.69 10.70
CA LYS A 45 8.05 14.11 12.09
C LYS A 45 8.69 15.50 12.10
N LYS A 46 7.91 16.52 12.44
CA LYS A 46 8.49 17.83 12.80
C LYS A 46 9.21 17.60 14.13
N GLY A 47 10.54 17.66 14.08
CA GLY A 47 11.39 17.79 15.27
C GLY A 47 11.36 19.23 15.77
#